data_AF-A0A329RNX5-F1
#
_entry.id   AF-A0A329RNX5-F1
#
_cell.length_a   1.000
_cell.length_b   1.000
_cell.length_c   1.000
_cell.angle_alpha   90.00
_cell.angle_beta   90.00
_cell.angle_gamma   90.00
#
_symmetry.space_group_name_H-M   'P 1'
#
loop_
_entity.id
_entity.type
_entity.pdbx_description
1 polymer ?
#
loop_
_entity_poly.entity_id
_entity_poly.type
_entity_poly.pdbx_seq_one_letter_code
_entity_poly.pdbx_strand_id
1 'polypeptide(L)'
;MAQNKRFSQITAVMWMDQNPVHILSSGGNREIGTVARRVDGEIRQVPAPDLVRDYHRWMGSVDVHDQLWMQRYSVQLGYKSRKYYRALFLGPLVLVLVNAFIVHRYHRKVNNKRPPKHFAFFEELMKQLLVVDTVEAFNDIAEATSMKERTAPSPARSVLTQEQQPVPMGHHLEKIPDTVDCDHGVKRRHWSCKVCAIYPVKPRKFTKYFSPG
;
A
#
# COMPACT_ATOMS: atom_id res chain seq x y z
N MET A 1 -20.24 -20.35 15.50
CA MET A 1 -18.80 -20.22 15.21
C MET A 1 -18.30 -21.54 14.66
N ALA A 2 -17.50 -21.52 13.61
CA ALA A 2 -16.96 -22.71 12.96
C ALA A 2 -15.42 -22.65 12.93
N GLN A 3 -14.76 -23.76 13.26
CA GLN A 3 -13.30 -23.86 13.26
C GLN A 3 -12.82 -24.73 12.13
N ASN A 4 -11.68 -24.39 11.55
CA ASN A 4 -11.06 -25.22 10.53
C ASN A 4 -10.46 -26.48 11.16
N LYS A 5 -10.76 -27.66 10.58
CA LYS A 5 -10.33 -28.96 11.10
C LYS A 5 -8.81 -29.19 11.03
N ARG A 6 -8.11 -28.53 10.09
CA ARG A 6 -6.65 -28.66 9.90
C ARG A 6 -5.86 -27.56 10.60
N PHE A 7 -6.44 -26.37 10.70
CA PHE A 7 -5.80 -25.19 11.30
C PHE A 7 -6.69 -24.60 12.37
N SER A 8 -6.51 -25.01 13.62
CA SER A 8 -7.35 -24.57 14.75
C SER A 8 -7.29 -23.06 14.99
N GLN A 9 -6.22 -22.37 14.52
CA GLN A 9 -6.14 -20.92 14.56
C GLN A 9 -7.17 -20.22 13.65
N ILE A 10 -7.62 -20.86 12.57
CA ILE A 10 -8.57 -20.27 11.63
C ILE A 10 -10.00 -20.49 12.14
N THR A 11 -10.69 -19.39 12.38
CA THR A 11 -12.06 -19.39 12.87
C THR A 11 -12.97 -18.51 12.02
N ALA A 12 -14.12 -19.06 11.65
CA ALA A 12 -15.20 -18.34 10.98
C ALA A 12 -16.33 -18.07 11.99
N VAL A 13 -16.81 -16.83 12.02
CA VAL A 13 -17.89 -16.35 12.88
C VAL A 13 -18.98 -15.75 12.02
N MET A 14 -20.22 -16.06 12.35
CA MET A 14 -21.38 -15.33 11.89
C MET A 14 -22.00 -14.66 13.12
N TRP A 15 -22.10 -13.34 13.09
CA TRP A 15 -22.77 -12.54 14.11
C TRP A 15 -24.02 -11.91 13.51
N MET A 16 -25.14 -12.01 14.22
CA MET A 16 -26.42 -11.47 13.79
C MET A 16 -26.62 -10.10 14.42
N ASP A 17 -26.62 -9.06 13.59
CA ASP A 17 -27.04 -7.72 13.98
C ASP A 17 -28.38 -7.39 13.30
N GLN A 18 -28.51 -6.27 12.57
CA GLN A 18 -29.63 -6.08 11.64
C GLN A 18 -29.54 -7.04 10.45
N ASN A 19 -28.32 -7.29 9.98
CA ASN A 19 -27.98 -8.21 8.90
C ASN A 19 -26.92 -9.22 9.40
N PRO A 20 -26.83 -10.41 8.78
CA PRO A 20 -25.76 -11.36 9.09
C PRO A 20 -24.39 -10.78 8.73
N VAL A 21 -23.47 -10.74 9.70
CA VAL A 21 -22.08 -10.33 9.53
C VAL A 21 -21.19 -11.55 9.60
N HIS A 22 -20.42 -11.82 8.54
CA HIS A 22 -19.47 -12.92 8.48
C HIS A 22 -18.05 -12.40 8.68
N ILE A 23 -17.32 -13.00 9.62
CA ILE A 23 -15.92 -12.66 9.91
C ILE A 23 -15.09 -13.93 9.83
N LEU A 24 -13.94 -13.83 9.16
CA LEU A 24 -12.91 -14.85 9.13
C LEU A 24 -11.67 -14.30 9.81
N SER A 25 -11.11 -15.05 10.76
CA SER A 25 -9.88 -14.68 11.44
C SER A 25 -8.94 -15.86 11.57
N SER A 26 -7.63 -15.60 11.42
CA SER A 26 -6.54 -16.54 11.67
C SER A 26 -5.96 -16.44 13.09
N GLY A 27 -6.50 -15.54 13.92
CA GLY A 27 -6.09 -15.35 15.32
C GLY A 27 -6.99 -14.33 16.04
N GLY A 28 -7.41 -14.63 17.26
CA GLY A 28 -8.26 -13.75 18.04
C GLY A 28 -9.00 -14.47 19.16
N ASN A 29 -9.51 -13.69 20.14
CA ASN A 29 -10.30 -14.25 21.22
C ASN A 29 -11.66 -14.73 20.69
N ARG A 30 -12.09 -15.89 21.18
CA ARG A 30 -13.32 -16.58 20.73
C ARG A 30 -14.48 -16.40 21.70
N GLU A 31 -14.21 -15.71 22.81
CA GLU A 31 -15.21 -15.43 23.83
C GLU A 31 -16.27 -14.45 23.31
N ILE A 32 -17.43 -14.54 23.94
CA ILE A 32 -18.51 -13.58 23.72
C ILE A 32 -18.22 -12.40 24.63
N GLY A 33 -17.96 -11.24 24.01
CA GLY A 33 -17.84 -9.98 24.70
C GLY A 33 -19.05 -9.08 24.44
N THR A 34 -18.82 -7.78 24.61
CA THR A 34 -19.80 -6.74 24.33
C THR A 34 -19.22 -5.72 23.35
N VAL A 35 -20.08 -5.23 22.45
CA VAL A 35 -19.78 -4.14 21.53
C VAL A 35 -20.79 -3.02 21.75
N ALA A 36 -20.29 -1.79 21.85
CA ALA A 36 -21.12 -0.60 21.96
C ALA A 36 -21.74 -0.29 20.59
N ARG A 37 -23.07 -0.26 20.52
CA ARG A 37 -23.85 0.01 19.32
C ARG A 37 -24.80 1.18 19.56
N ARG A 38 -24.93 2.09 18.59
CA ARG A 38 -25.99 3.11 18.61
C ARG A 38 -27.28 2.53 18.05
N VAL A 39 -28.33 2.50 18.86
CA VAL A 39 -29.68 2.08 18.49
C VAL A 39 -30.62 3.21 18.91
N ASP A 40 -31.35 3.77 17.95
CA ASP A 40 -32.29 4.88 18.15
C ASP A 40 -31.69 6.12 18.86
N GLY A 41 -30.40 6.40 18.60
CA GLY A 41 -29.67 7.53 19.19
C GLY A 41 -29.01 7.22 20.53
N GLU A 42 -29.32 6.09 21.17
CA GLU A 42 -28.72 5.67 22.43
C GLU A 42 -27.61 4.64 22.22
N ILE A 43 -26.55 4.71 23.02
CA ILE A 43 -25.49 3.71 23.01
C ILE A 43 -25.91 2.53 23.91
N ARG A 44 -26.07 1.35 23.30
CA ARG A 44 -26.40 0.10 23.98
C ARG A 44 -25.25 -0.89 23.84
N GLN A 45 -25.01 -1.69 24.88
CA GLN A 45 -24.06 -2.79 24.84
C GLN A 45 -24.76 -4.04 24.31
N VAL A 46 -24.27 -4.57 23.19
CA VAL A 46 -24.84 -5.75 22.53
C VAL A 46 -23.86 -6.91 22.66
N PRO A 47 -24.32 -8.13 23.00
CA PRO A 47 -23.45 -9.30 23.01
C PRO A 47 -22.93 -9.58 21.60
N ALA A 48 -21.61 -9.64 21.48
CA ALA A 48 -20.95 -9.90 20.20
C ALA A 48 -19.66 -10.69 20.43
N PRO A 49 -19.27 -11.56 19.49
CA PRO A 49 -17.97 -12.21 19.51
C PRO A 49 -16.84 -11.18 19.66
N ASP A 50 -15.84 -11.45 20.49
CA ASP A 50 -14.69 -10.56 20.69
C ASP A 50 -13.98 -10.20 19.36
N LEU A 51 -14.01 -11.11 18.39
CA LEU A 51 -13.56 -10.88 17.02
C LEU A 51 -14.23 -9.67 16.34
N VAL A 52 -15.53 -9.45 16.58
CA VAL A 52 -16.27 -8.29 16.06
C VAL A 52 -15.78 -7.01 16.74
N ARG A 53 -15.52 -7.07 18.05
CA ARG A 53 -14.98 -5.93 18.81
C ARG A 53 -13.60 -5.54 18.31
N ASP A 54 -12.72 -6.53 18.14
CA ASP A 54 -11.36 -6.31 17.67
C ASP A 54 -11.36 -5.76 16.24
N TYR A 55 -12.22 -6.31 15.37
CA TYR A 55 -12.40 -5.78 14.03
C TYR A 55 -12.80 -4.31 14.05
N HIS A 56 -13.86 -3.93 14.78
CA HIS A 56 -14.28 -2.53 14.89
C HIS A 56 -13.19 -1.62 15.45
N ARG A 57 -12.38 -2.10 16.40
CA ARG A 57 -11.28 -1.32 16.98
C ARG A 57 -10.19 -0.98 15.95
N TRP A 58 -9.91 -1.89 15.02
CA TRP A 58 -8.78 -1.75 14.09
C TRP A 58 -9.17 -1.34 12.67
N MET A 59 -10.43 -1.58 12.25
CA MET A 59 -10.94 -1.29 10.90
C MET A 59 -10.77 0.18 10.51
N GLY A 60 -10.98 1.12 11.44
CA GLY A 60 -10.89 2.55 11.17
C GLY A 60 -9.46 3.10 11.00
N SER A 61 -8.42 2.27 11.12
CA SER A 61 -7.03 2.74 11.02
C SER A 61 -6.72 3.37 9.65
N VAL A 62 -7.24 2.79 8.57
CA VAL A 62 -7.08 3.32 7.20
C VAL A 62 -7.84 4.63 7.05
N ASP A 63 -9.08 4.70 7.54
CA ASP A 63 -9.90 5.92 7.47
C ASP A 63 -9.29 7.07 8.28
N VAL A 64 -8.67 6.77 9.44
CA VAL A 64 -7.95 7.78 10.23
C VAL A 64 -6.72 8.29 9.48
N HIS A 65 -5.98 7.41 8.80
CA HIS A 65 -4.86 7.82 7.95
C HIS A 65 -5.34 8.65 6.76
N ASP A 66 -6.43 8.24 6.11
CA ASP A 66 -7.05 8.97 5.00
C ASP A 66 -7.57 10.34 5.45
N GLN A 67 -8.15 10.43 6.64
CA GLN A 67 -8.54 11.72 7.24
C GLN A 67 -7.35 12.63 7.49
N LEU A 68 -6.22 12.11 7.98
CA LEU A 68 -5.00 12.91 8.13
C LEU A 68 -4.45 13.36 6.78
N TRP A 69 -4.53 12.48 5.77
CA TRP A 69 -4.10 12.74 4.40
C TRP A 69 -4.99 13.78 3.68
N MET A 70 -6.31 13.72 3.89
CA MET A 70 -7.33 14.57 3.26
C MET A 70 -7.74 15.79 4.09
N GLN A 71 -7.15 16.00 5.27
CA GLN A 71 -7.35 17.22 6.05
C GLN A 71 -6.94 18.47 5.24
N ARG A 72 -7.50 19.63 5.64
CA ARG A 72 -7.47 20.96 4.97
C ARG A 72 -6.10 21.49 4.48
N TYR A 73 -5.03 20.75 4.68
CA TYR A 73 -3.64 21.08 4.33
C TYR A 73 -3.06 20.20 3.21
N SER A 74 -3.85 19.33 2.58
CA SER A 74 -3.34 18.55 1.45
C SER A 74 -2.93 19.48 0.30
N VAL A 75 -1.62 19.53 0.06
CA VAL A 75 -1.01 20.22 -1.09
C VAL A 75 -1.64 19.71 -2.40
N GLN A 76 -2.10 18.46 -2.45
CA GLN A 76 -2.80 17.91 -3.60
C GLN A 76 -4.20 18.54 -3.81
N LEU A 77 -4.89 18.93 -2.74
CA LEU A 77 -6.20 19.58 -2.83
C LEU A 77 -6.06 21.05 -3.28
N GLY A 78 -5.00 21.73 -2.80
CA GLY A 78 -4.67 23.11 -3.20
C GLY A 78 -4.04 23.22 -4.59
N TYR A 79 -3.32 22.20 -5.05
CA TYR A 79 -2.60 22.18 -6.33
C TYR A 79 -3.20 21.12 -7.28
N LYS A 80 -4.37 21.42 -7.85
CA LYS A 80 -4.96 20.59 -8.92
C LYS A 80 -4.16 20.73 -10.22
N SER A 81 -3.07 19.98 -10.32
CA SER A 81 -2.30 19.87 -11.56
C SER A 81 -3.03 19.00 -12.59
N ARG A 82 -3.14 19.47 -13.84
CA ARG A 82 -3.60 18.65 -14.97
C ARG A 82 -2.61 17.56 -15.38
N LYS A 83 -1.35 17.65 -14.93
CA LYS A 83 -0.27 16.72 -15.29
C LYS A 83 -0.15 15.61 -14.24
N TYR A 84 -0.30 14.35 -14.67
CA TYR A 84 -0.35 13.16 -13.80
C TYR A 84 0.90 12.96 -12.93
N TYR A 85 2.09 13.27 -13.45
CA TYR A 85 3.35 13.06 -12.72
C TYR A 85 3.45 13.91 -11.45
N ARG A 86 2.77 15.08 -11.40
CA ARG A 86 2.74 15.89 -10.18
C ARG A 86 1.94 15.20 -9.07
N ALA A 87 0.86 14.51 -9.43
CA ALA A 87 0.12 13.70 -8.47
C ALA A 87 0.94 12.50 -7.97
N LEU A 88 1.70 11.86 -8.87
CA LEU A 88 2.63 10.78 -8.52
C LEU A 88 3.72 11.21 -7.53
N PHE A 89 4.17 12.46 -7.60
CA PHE A 89 5.14 13.00 -6.65
C PHE A 89 4.50 13.46 -5.34
N LEU A 90 3.41 14.24 -5.43
CA LEU A 90 2.77 14.83 -4.25
C LEU A 90 2.11 13.79 -3.34
N GLY A 91 1.65 12.65 -3.86
CA GLY A 91 1.03 11.60 -3.04
C GLY A 91 1.99 11.03 -1.99
N PRO A 92 3.13 10.46 -2.42
CA PRO A 92 4.18 10.02 -1.51
C PRO A 92 4.72 11.13 -0.60
N LEU A 93 4.81 12.37 -1.09
CA LEU A 93 5.25 13.49 -0.25
C LEU A 93 4.31 13.70 0.94
N VAL A 94 2.99 13.75 0.71
CA VAL A 94 2.01 13.88 1.80
C VAL A 94 2.08 12.67 2.74
N LEU A 95 2.26 11.46 2.22
CA LEU A 95 2.45 10.25 3.04
C LEU A 95 3.67 10.33 3.96
N VAL A 96 4.82 10.77 3.43
CA VAL A 96 6.05 10.96 4.22
C VAL A 96 5.83 12.01 5.31
N LEU A 97 5.15 13.11 5.00
CA LEU A 97 4.87 14.16 5.99
C LEU A 97 3.95 13.68 7.12
N VAL A 98 2.91 12.88 6.81
CA VAL A 98 2.04 12.27 7.83
C VAL A 98 2.83 11.28 8.70
N ASN A 99 3.70 10.47 8.11
CA ASN A 99 4.56 9.55 8.85
C ASN A 99 5.54 10.30 9.76
N ALA A 100 6.16 11.37 9.27
CA ALA A 100 7.02 12.24 10.07
C ALA A 100 6.27 12.85 11.27
N PHE A 101 5.01 13.28 11.06
CA PHE A 101 4.16 13.76 12.15
C PHE A 101 3.88 12.68 13.21
N ILE A 102 3.56 11.45 12.79
CA ILE A 102 3.32 10.32 13.70
C ILE A 102 4.56 10.04 14.55
N VAL A 103 5.74 9.97 13.91
CA VAL A 103 7.03 9.74 14.60
C VAL A 103 7.35 10.89 15.55
N HIS A 104 7.18 12.15 15.13
CA HIS A 104 7.44 13.31 15.97
C HIS A 104 6.51 13.35 17.19
N ARG A 105 5.24 13.00 17.00
CA ARG A 105 4.25 12.89 18.08
C ARG A 105 4.62 11.78 19.06
N TYR A 106 5.05 10.63 18.56
CA TYR A 106 5.53 9.53 19.37
C TYR A 106 6.76 9.93 20.19
N HIS A 107 7.76 10.55 19.55
CA HIS A 107 8.98 11.03 20.21
C HIS A 107 8.68 12.05 21.32
N ARG A 108 7.75 12.99 21.09
CA ARG A 108 7.32 13.92 22.14
C ARG A 108 6.62 13.21 23.31
N LYS A 109 5.77 12.22 23.02
CA LYS A 109 5.08 11.44 24.04
C LYS A 109 6.06 10.68 24.94
N VAL A 110 7.07 10.03 24.36
CA VAL A 110 8.12 9.32 25.11
C VAL A 110 8.92 10.27 26.00
N ASN A 111 9.16 11.49 25.53
CA ASN A 111 9.87 12.52 26.29
C ASN A 111 8.97 13.33 27.26
N ASN A 112 7.75 12.86 27.56
CA ASN A 112 6.77 13.54 28.41
C ASN A 112 6.43 14.99 27.98
N LYS A 113 6.63 15.32 26.70
CA LYS A 113 6.28 16.62 26.11
C LYS A 113 4.88 16.57 25.51
N ARG A 114 4.16 17.69 25.57
CA ARG A 114 2.83 17.81 24.96
C ARG A 114 2.91 17.56 23.44
N PRO A 115 2.08 16.65 22.89
CA PRO A 115 1.95 16.45 21.46
C PRO A 115 1.59 17.77 20.74
N PRO A 116 2.25 18.10 19.63
CA PRO A 116 1.92 19.30 18.88
C PRO A 116 0.58 19.09 18.15
N LYS A 117 -0.16 20.18 17.96
CA LYS A 117 -1.30 20.19 17.04
C LYS A 117 -0.79 19.96 15.61
N HIS A 118 -1.60 19.34 14.76
CA HIS A 118 -1.25 19.02 13.37
C HIS A 118 -0.69 20.24 12.63
N PHE A 119 -1.44 21.35 12.62
CA PHE A 119 -1.02 22.60 11.96
C PHE A 119 0.33 23.14 12.46
N ALA A 120 0.53 23.18 13.79
CA ALA A 120 1.76 23.73 14.38
C ALA A 120 3.01 22.92 13.97
N PHE A 121 2.86 21.61 13.79
CA PHE A 121 3.96 20.77 13.26
C PHE A 121 4.28 21.12 11.81
N PHE A 122 3.25 21.21 10.95
CA PHE A 122 3.45 21.52 9.53
C PHE A 122 3.98 22.94 9.30
N GLU A 123 3.52 23.92 10.09
CA GLU A 123 4.01 25.29 10.03
C GLU A 123 5.52 25.35 10.35
N GLU A 124 5.95 24.69 11.42
CA GLU A 124 7.37 24.62 11.80
C GLU A 124 8.19 23.88 10.74
N LEU A 125 7.68 22.76 10.23
CA LEU A 125 8.34 22.00 9.19
C LEU A 125 8.52 22.82 7.90
N MET A 126 7.50 23.58 7.50
CA MET A 126 7.59 24.46 6.33
C MET A 126 8.62 25.58 6.54
N LYS A 127 8.68 26.19 7.73
CA LYS A 127 9.72 27.18 8.07
C LYS A 127 11.11 26.59 7.93
N GLN A 128 11.33 25.39 8.46
CA GLN A 128 12.62 24.69 8.37
C GLN A 128 13.00 24.39 6.92
N LEU A 129 12.06 23.92 6.10
CA LEU A 129 12.31 23.64 4.69
C LEU A 129 12.65 24.90 3.87
N LEU A 130 12.07 26.07 4.22
CA LEU A 130 12.40 27.34 3.56
C LEU A 130 13.79 27.86 3.93
N VAL A 131 14.28 27.57 5.13
CA VAL A 131 15.63 27.98 5.56
C VAL A 131 16.72 27.19 4.83
N VAL A 132 16.40 25.98 4.33
CA VAL A 132 17.32 25.09 3.61
C VAL A 132 17.58 25.55 2.15
N ASP A 133 17.04 26.68 1.71
CA ASP A 133 17.21 27.21 0.35
C ASP A 133 18.64 27.69 0.01
N THR A 134 19.61 27.55 0.94
CA THR A 134 21.02 27.80 0.64
C THR A 134 21.66 26.60 -0.05
N VAL A 135 22.46 26.85 -1.08
CA VAL A 135 23.18 25.80 -1.84
C VAL A 135 24.07 24.97 -0.91
N GLU A 136 24.65 25.60 0.11
CA GLU A 136 25.46 24.97 1.15
C GLU A 136 24.64 23.97 1.98
N ALA A 137 23.49 24.37 2.52
CA ALA A 137 22.63 23.49 3.31
C ALA A 137 22.08 22.32 2.48
N PHE A 138 21.79 22.54 1.19
CA PHE A 138 21.38 21.46 0.29
C PHE A 138 22.49 20.43 0.10
N ASN A 139 23.73 20.88 -0.13
CA ASN A 139 24.88 19.99 -0.31
C ASN A 139 25.15 19.17 0.96
N ASP A 140 25.08 19.79 2.14
CA ASP A 140 25.26 19.11 3.43
C ASP A 140 24.21 18.01 3.64
N ILE A 141 22.94 18.30 3.32
CA ILE A 141 21.86 17.31 3.41
C ILE A 141 22.05 16.20 2.38
N ALA A 142 22.45 16.52 1.15
CA ALA A 142 22.69 15.54 0.11
C ALA A 142 23.84 14.58 0.49
N GLU A 143 24.90 15.11 1.10
CA GLU A 143 26.02 14.34 1.62
C GLU A 143 25.58 13.44 2.79
N ALA A 144 24.87 14.00 3.79
CA ALA A 144 24.37 13.25 4.94
C ALA A 144 23.29 12.21 4.60
N THR A 145 22.57 12.39 3.48
CA THR A 145 21.52 11.47 3.02
C THR A 145 22.02 10.50 1.94
N SER A 146 23.29 10.61 1.54
CA SER A 146 23.94 9.65 0.66
C SER A 146 23.85 8.23 1.25
N MET A 147 23.53 7.27 0.40
CA MET A 147 23.00 5.92 0.71
C MET A 147 23.84 5.00 1.61
N LYS A 148 24.90 5.48 2.27
CA LYS A 148 25.82 4.65 3.06
C LYS A 148 25.24 4.10 4.37
N GLU A 149 24.23 4.72 4.98
CA GLU A 149 23.83 4.36 6.37
C GLU A 149 22.37 3.90 6.59
N ARG A 150 21.53 3.80 5.55
CA ARG A 150 20.07 3.52 5.76
C ARG A 150 19.53 2.23 5.15
N THR A 151 20.35 1.21 4.96
CA THR A 151 19.81 -0.13 4.67
C THR A 151 19.76 -0.93 5.96
N ALA A 152 18.57 -1.03 6.57
CA ALA A 152 18.31 -2.10 7.52
C ALA A 152 18.66 -3.43 6.82
N PRO A 153 19.37 -4.37 7.47
CA PRO A 153 19.77 -5.61 6.84
C PRO A 153 18.52 -6.37 6.40
N SER A 154 18.22 -6.29 5.10
CA SER A 154 17.22 -7.12 4.45
C SER A 154 17.87 -8.48 4.17
N PRO A 155 17.29 -9.62 4.61
CA PRO A 155 17.89 -10.94 4.44
C PRO A 155 18.09 -11.35 2.97
N ALA A 156 17.59 -10.58 2.01
CA ALA A 156 17.55 -10.95 0.59
C ALA A 156 18.79 -10.55 -0.22
N ARG A 157 19.85 -10.01 0.39
CA ARG A 157 21.09 -9.66 -0.33
C ARG A 157 22.33 -10.22 0.38
N SER A 158 22.44 -11.54 0.39
CA SER A 158 23.76 -12.16 0.44
C SER A 158 24.47 -11.84 -0.87
N VAL A 159 25.59 -11.13 -0.76
CA VAL A 159 26.56 -10.89 -1.84
C VAL A 159 27.00 -12.24 -2.39
N LEU A 160 26.46 -12.62 -3.53
CA LEU A 160 27.12 -13.58 -4.42
C LEU A 160 27.81 -12.74 -5.48
N THR A 161 29.13 -12.66 -5.36
CA THR A 161 30.03 -12.30 -6.46
C THR A 161 29.74 -13.26 -7.61
N GLN A 162 28.90 -12.85 -8.54
CA GLN A 162 28.67 -13.58 -9.77
C GLN A 162 29.51 -12.89 -10.85
N GLU A 163 30.63 -13.52 -11.19
CA GLU A 163 31.35 -13.28 -12.44
C GLU A 163 30.33 -13.24 -13.57
N GLN A 164 30.35 -12.16 -14.35
CA GLN A 164 29.50 -12.01 -15.52
C GLN A 164 29.93 -13.04 -16.56
N GLN A 165 29.23 -14.17 -16.62
CA GLN A 165 29.27 -15.00 -17.83
C GLN A 165 28.58 -14.23 -18.96
N PRO A 166 29.17 -14.19 -20.18
CA PRO A 166 28.54 -13.53 -21.32
C PRO A 166 27.23 -14.24 -21.65
N VAL A 167 26.12 -13.50 -21.58
CA VAL A 167 24.79 -13.97 -21.98
C VAL A 167 24.82 -14.24 -23.49
N PRO A 168 24.35 -15.41 -23.98
CA PRO A 168 24.33 -15.69 -25.42
C PRO A 168 23.41 -14.70 -26.14
N MET A 169 24.00 -13.85 -26.97
CA MET A 169 23.28 -12.94 -27.88
C MET A 169 22.71 -13.72 -29.06
N GLY A 170 21.59 -14.40 -28.85
CA GLY A 170 20.87 -15.10 -29.92
C GLY A 170 19.39 -15.27 -29.59
N HIS A 171 18.52 -14.61 -30.36
CA HIS A 171 17.08 -14.86 -30.29
C HIS A 171 16.74 -16.07 -31.17
N HIS A 172 16.39 -17.20 -30.56
CA HIS A 172 15.85 -18.36 -31.28
C HIS A 172 14.32 -18.26 -31.33
N LEU A 173 13.75 -18.32 -32.54
CA LEU A 173 12.31 -18.26 -32.76
C LEU A 173 11.67 -19.63 -32.45
N GLU A 174 10.97 -19.73 -31.34
CA GLU A 174 10.11 -20.89 -31.06
C GLU A 174 8.64 -20.61 -31.41
N LYS A 175 8.03 -21.57 -32.10
CA LYS A 175 6.61 -21.51 -32.47
C LYS A 175 5.78 -22.12 -31.34
N ILE A 176 5.01 -21.29 -30.65
CA ILE A 176 4.09 -21.74 -29.59
C ILE A 176 2.89 -22.45 -30.27
N PRO A 177 2.60 -23.73 -29.95
CA PRO A 177 1.55 -24.50 -30.60
C PRO A 177 0.13 -24.21 -30.10
N ASP A 178 -0.05 -23.35 -29.10
CA ASP A 178 -1.36 -23.05 -28.50
C ASP A 178 -2.21 -22.13 -29.37
N THR A 179 -2.64 -22.68 -30.51
CA THR A 179 -3.69 -22.09 -31.36
C THR A 179 -4.92 -22.96 -31.22
N VAL A 180 -5.86 -22.56 -30.36
CA VAL A 180 -7.17 -23.21 -30.28
C VAL A 180 -8.16 -22.40 -31.11
N ASP A 181 -8.67 -22.99 -32.18
CA ASP A 181 -9.76 -22.40 -32.96
C ASP A 181 -11.06 -22.48 -32.16
N CYS A 182 -11.74 -21.35 -32.02
CA CYS A 182 -13.09 -21.31 -31.45
C CYS A 182 -14.10 -21.31 -32.60
N ASP A 183 -15.02 -22.28 -32.61
CA ASP A 183 -16.08 -22.44 -33.63
C ASP A 183 -17.00 -21.23 -33.81
N HIS A 184 -16.94 -20.25 -32.90
CA HIS A 184 -17.71 -19.03 -32.94
C HIS A 184 -16.77 -17.86 -33.22
N GLY A 185 -16.68 -17.50 -34.49
CA GLY A 185 -15.66 -16.62 -35.04
C GLY A 185 -15.35 -15.33 -34.28
N VAL A 186 -14.10 -14.89 -34.50
CA VAL A 186 -13.52 -13.55 -34.28
C VAL A 186 -12.91 -13.22 -32.90
N LYS A 187 -12.53 -14.19 -32.08
CA LYS A 187 -11.64 -13.91 -30.93
C LYS A 187 -10.42 -14.83 -30.88
N ARG A 188 -9.33 -14.38 -31.51
CA ARG A 188 -7.99 -14.95 -31.34
C ARG A 188 -7.29 -14.24 -30.19
N ARG A 189 -6.98 -14.95 -29.09
CA ARG A 189 -6.04 -14.47 -28.06
C ARG A 189 -4.67 -15.01 -28.41
N HIS A 190 -3.75 -14.12 -28.78
CA HIS A 190 -2.35 -14.48 -29.03
C HIS A 190 -1.48 -13.80 -27.96
N TRP A 191 -0.69 -14.60 -27.26
CA TRP A 191 0.35 -14.13 -26.34
C TRP A 191 1.64 -14.01 -27.13
N SER A 192 2.10 -12.78 -27.39
CA SER A 192 3.31 -12.59 -28.21
C SER A 192 4.12 -11.39 -27.75
N CYS A 193 5.45 -11.56 -27.78
CA CYS A 193 6.41 -10.54 -27.36
C CYS A 193 6.37 -9.35 -28.32
N LYS A 194 6.30 -8.12 -27.77
CA LYS A 194 6.21 -6.90 -28.58
C LYS A 194 7.41 -6.66 -29.51
N VAL A 195 8.58 -7.21 -29.16
CA VAL A 195 9.83 -7.02 -29.91
C VAL A 195 10.04 -8.15 -30.92
N CYS A 196 9.65 -9.38 -30.58
CA CYS A 196 10.00 -10.59 -31.34
C CYS A 196 8.85 -11.15 -32.20
N ALA A 197 7.62 -10.63 -32.07
CA ALA A 197 6.46 -11.20 -32.74
C ALA A 197 6.34 -10.74 -34.21
N ILE A 198 6.42 -11.69 -35.14
CA ILE A 198 6.08 -11.51 -36.56
C ILE A 198 4.66 -12.04 -36.77
N TYR A 199 3.74 -11.18 -37.23
CA TYR A 199 2.35 -11.56 -37.48
C TYR A 199 2.12 -11.83 -38.97
N PRO A 200 1.70 -13.04 -39.37
CA PRO A 200 1.31 -13.32 -40.75
C PRO A 200 -0.04 -12.70 -41.15
N VAL A 201 -0.84 -12.22 -40.18
CA VAL A 201 -2.15 -11.58 -40.42
C VAL A 201 -2.37 -10.45 -39.41
N LYS A 202 -2.89 -9.28 -39.83
CA LYS A 202 -3.19 -8.14 -38.94
C LYS A 202 -4.38 -8.44 -38.01
N PRO A 203 -4.19 -8.61 -36.69
CA PRO A 203 -5.28 -8.83 -35.74
C PRO A 203 -5.96 -7.51 -35.32
N ARG A 204 -7.28 -7.54 -35.08
CA ARG A 204 -8.09 -6.34 -34.76
C ARG A 204 -8.01 -5.87 -33.30
N LYS A 205 -7.49 -6.66 -32.34
CA LYS A 205 -7.34 -6.26 -30.92
C LYS A 205 -6.12 -6.96 -30.28
N PHE A 206 -5.31 -6.23 -29.51
CA PHE A 206 -4.12 -6.75 -28.82
C PHE A 206 -4.19 -6.49 -27.32
N THR A 207 -3.75 -7.45 -26.50
CA THR A 207 -3.22 -7.23 -25.15
C THR A 207 -1.71 -7.39 -25.22
N LYS A 208 -0.96 -6.35 -24.86
CA LYS A 208 0.51 -6.30 -25.00
C LYS A 208 1.16 -6.43 -23.64
N TYR A 209 2.18 -7.28 -23.54
CA TYR A 209 3.06 -7.35 -22.38
C TYR A 209 4.51 -7.19 -22.81
N PHE A 210 5.34 -6.63 -21.93
CA PHE A 210 6.78 -6.63 -22.05
C PHE A 210 7.31 -7.82 -21.25
N SER A 211 8.06 -8.71 -21.90
CA SER A 211 8.90 -9.68 -21.21
C SER A 211 10.14 -8.95 -20.67
N PRO A 212 10.53 -9.14 -19.41
CA PRO A 212 11.85 -8.72 -18.95
C PRO A 212 12.90 -9.52 -19.74
N GLY A 213 13.89 -8.82 -20.29
CA GLY A 213 15.01 -9.42 -21.00
C GLY A 213 15.95 -10.19 -20.09
#